data_AF-F4CSD3-F1
#
_entry.id   AF-F4CSD3-F1
#
_cell.length_a   1.000
_cell.length_b   1.000
_cell.length_c   1.000
_cell.angle_alpha   90.00
_cell.angle_beta   90.00
_cell.angle_gamma   90.00
#
_symmetry.space_group_name_H-M   'P 1'
#
loop_
_entity.id
_entity.type
_entity.pdbx_description
1 polymer ?
#
loop_
_entity_poly.entity_id
_entity_poly.type
_entity_poly.pdbx_seq_one_letter_code
_entity_poly.pdbx_strand_id
1 'polypeptide(L)'
;MPSLTLVRPSTNEAPAVSAPALVPILLLLRELLTSPEPVVIRPAEFVGLLGAADFTQNTIFLDVSQSWADWTETFVHELLHLHRGPFDPADEDAEEELLEAATRRVMRMLAELRAAIAGGAR
;
A
#
# COMPACT_ATOMS: atom_id res chain seq x y z
N MET A 1 37.68 -40.23 -7.18
CA MET A 1 36.69 -39.38 -6.49
C MET A 1 36.02 -38.50 -7.53
N PRO A 2 34.70 -38.52 -7.70
CA PRO A 2 34.05 -37.66 -8.68
C PRO A 2 34.13 -36.20 -8.20
N SER A 3 34.58 -35.32 -9.09
CA SER A 3 34.65 -33.88 -8.85
C SER A 3 33.28 -33.26 -9.14
N LEU A 4 32.73 -32.52 -8.18
CA LEU A 4 31.53 -31.72 -8.36
C LEU A 4 31.90 -30.42 -9.07
N THR A 5 31.55 -30.31 -10.35
CA THR A 5 31.58 -29.04 -11.07
C THR A 5 30.41 -28.20 -10.59
N LEU A 6 30.70 -27.13 -9.84
CA LEU A 6 29.71 -26.13 -9.48
C LEU A 6 29.37 -25.30 -10.73
N VAL A 7 28.25 -25.61 -11.38
CA VAL A 7 27.68 -24.72 -12.40
C VAL A 7 27.12 -23.52 -11.66
N ARG A 8 27.82 -22.37 -11.70
CA ARG A 8 27.21 -21.09 -11.34
C ARG A 8 26.02 -20.89 -12.28
N PRO A 9 24.80 -20.65 -11.78
CA PRO A 9 23.74 -20.13 -12.62
C PRO A 9 24.28 -18.86 -13.27
N SER A 10 24.23 -18.81 -14.61
CA SER A 10 24.36 -17.56 -15.34
C SER A 10 23.42 -16.56 -14.70
N THR A 11 23.84 -15.31 -14.61
CA THR A 11 23.07 -14.15 -14.16
C THR A 11 21.63 -14.17 -14.72
N ASN A 12 20.73 -14.87 -14.03
CA ASN A 12 19.31 -14.61 -14.12
C ASN A 12 19.17 -13.34 -13.30
N GLU A 13 19.27 -12.20 -13.99
CA GLU A 13 18.82 -10.92 -13.47
C GLU A 13 17.45 -11.18 -12.86
N ALA A 14 17.37 -11.17 -11.53
CA ALA A 14 16.10 -11.00 -10.87
C ALA A 14 15.42 -9.84 -11.60
N PRO A 15 14.18 -9.99 -12.11
CA PRO A 15 13.53 -8.95 -12.89
C PRO A 15 13.68 -7.69 -12.06
N ALA A 16 14.44 -6.72 -12.60
CA ALA A 16 14.81 -5.54 -11.87
C ALA A 16 13.50 -4.91 -11.44
N VAL A 17 13.14 -5.08 -10.17
CA VAL A 17 11.99 -4.40 -9.59
C VAL A 17 12.37 -2.95 -9.78
N SER A 18 11.72 -2.29 -10.73
CA SER A 18 12.12 -0.94 -11.07
C SER A 18 12.02 -0.15 -9.77
N ALA A 19 13.11 0.52 -9.38
CA ALA A 19 13.16 1.31 -8.14
C ALA A 19 11.90 2.20 -7.94
N PRO A 20 11.23 2.72 -9.00
CA PRO A 20 9.92 3.35 -8.88
C PRO A 20 8.87 2.51 -8.16
N ALA A 21 8.63 1.25 -8.54
CA ALA A 21 7.55 0.40 -8.01
C ALA A 21 7.67 0.15 -6.49
N LEU A 22 8.87 0.25 -5.92
CA LEU A 22 9.11 0.09 -4.49
C LEU A 22 8.81 1.35 -3.67
N VAL A 23 8.84 2.55 -4.28
CA VAL A 23 8.72 3.82 -3.53
C VAL A 23 7.44 3.94 -2.69
N PRO A 24 6.22 3.64 -3.19
CA PRO A 24 5.00 3.81 -2.40
C PRO A 24 4.91 2.80 -1.28
N ILE A 25 5.40 1.58 -1.51
CA ILE A 25 5.45 0.52 -0.50
C ILE A 25 6.46 0.89 0.57
N LEU A 26 7.62 1.44 0.19
CA LEU A 26 8.61 1.98 1.09
C LEU A 26 8.10 3.23 1.83
N LEU A 27 7.21 4.04 1.24
CA LEU A 27 6.55 5.16 1.93
C LEU A 27 5.49 4.65 2.91
N LEU A 28 4.71 3.65 2.54
CA LEU A 28 3.71 2.99 3.39
C LEU A 28 4.39 2.31 4.58
N LEU A 29 5.48 1.57 4.31
CA LEU A 29 6.32 0.95 5.33
C LEU A 29 7.05 1.99 6.16
N ARG A 30 7.60 3.06 5.55
CA ARG A 30 8.22 4.16 6.29
C ARG A 30 7.21 4.71 7.28
N GLU A 31 5.98 4.98 6.87
CA GLU A 31 5.00 5.57 7.77
C GLU A 31 4.58 4.66 8.91
N LEU A 32 4.39 3.37 8.61
CA LEU A 32 4.17 2.34 9.64
C LEU A 32 5.37 2.16 10.58
N LEU A 33 6.60 2.45 10.12
CA LEU A 33 7.84 2.24 10.87
C LEU A 33 8.38 3.52 11.55
N THR A 34 7.95 4.71 11.11
CA THR A 34 8.44 6.00 11.62
C THR A 34 7.40 6.78 12.43
N SER A 35 6.12 6.39 12.40
CA SER A 35 5.13 6.96 13.31
C SER A 35 5.42 6.50 14.75
N PRO A 36 5.56 7.44 15.72
CA PRO A 36 5.71 7.08 17.13
C PRO A 36 4.44 6.46 17.72
N GLU A 37 3.29 6.69 17.06
CA GLU A 37 2.00 6.15 17.44
C GLU A 37 1.57 5.06 16.47
N PRO A 38 1.19 3.86 16.96
CA PRO A 38 0.77 2.78 16.08
C PRO A 38 -0.54 3.15 15.37
N VAL A 39 -0.63 2.86 14.08
CA VAL A 39 -1.91 2.91 13.35
C VAL A 39 -2.76 1.73 13.80
N VAL A 40 -3.97 2.00 14.28
CA VAL A 40 -4.92 0.96 14.71
C VAL A 40 -5.90 0.69 13.57
N ILE A 41 -6.13 -0.57 13.23
CA ILE A 41 -7.13 -0.95 12.22
C ILE A 41 -8.34 -1.56 12.94
N ARG A 42 -9.55 -1.06 12.65
CA ARG A 42 -10.81 -1.53 13.23
C ARG A 42 -11.87 -1.81 12.15
N PRO A 43 -12.84 -2.69 12.41
CA PRO A 43 -14.01 -2.81 11.57
C PRO A 43 -14.79 -1.49 11.53
N ALA A 44 -15.27 -1.09 10.35
CA ALA A 44 -16.21 0.02 10.23
C ALA A 44 -17.56 -0.37 10.84
N GLU A 45 -18.06 0.47 11.74
CA GLU A 45 -19.40 0.31 12.35
C GLU A 45 -20.46 1.16 11.62
N PHE A 46 -20.05 1.89 10.59
CA PHE A 46 -20.89 2.83 9.84
C PHE A 46 -21.55 2.15 8.64
N VAL A 47 -22.85 2.36 8.45
CA VAL A 47 -23.58 1.84 7.28
C VAL A 47 -23.34 2.77 6.09
N GLY A 48 -22.83 2.22 4.98
CA GLY A 48 -22.68 2.94 3.71
C GLY A 48 -21.31 3.56 3.43
N LEU A 49 -20.32 3.37 4.31
CA LEU A 49 -18.94 3.78 4.09
C LEU A 49 -18.04 2.55 3.95
N LEU A 50 -17.14 2.57 2.95
CA LEU A 50 -16.16 1.49 2.74
C LEU A 50 -15.00 1.59 3.72
N GLY A 51 -14.61 2.82 4.09
CA GLY A 51 -13.54 3.12 5.04
C GLY A 51 -13.72 4.50 5.68
N ALA A 52 -12.92 4.76 6.71
CA ALA A 52 -12.74 6.10 7.29
C ALA A 52 -11.44 6.18 8.10
N ALA A 53 -10.84 7.37 8.16
CA ALA A 53 -9.69 7.69 9.00
C ALA A 53 -10.07 8.61 10.18
N ASP A 54 -9.73 8.21 11.41
CA ASP A 54 -9.76 9.06 12.60
C ASP A 54 -8.34 9.52 12.94
N PHE A 55 -8.06 10.79 12.60
CA PHE A 55 -6.78 11.45 12.83
C PHE A 55 -6.44 11.62 14.32
N THR A 56 -7.45 11.73 15.19
CA THR A 56 -7.25 11.95 16.63
C THR A 56 -6.80 10.67 17.33
N GLN A 57 -7.33 9.54 16.88
CA GLN A 57 -7.05 8.21 17.44
C GLN A 57 -6.05 7.40 16.62
N ASN A 58 -5.50 7.98 15.54
CA ASN A 58 -4.66 7.29 14.57
C ASN A 58 -5.26 5.93 14.13
N THR A 59 -6.57 5.93 13.85
CA THR A 59 -7.35 4.72 13.62
C THR A 59 -7.94 4.72 12.21
N ILE A 60 -7.80 3.59 11.51
CA ILE A 60 -8.47 3.32 10.23
C ILE A 60 -9.62 2.36 10.49
N PHE A 61 -10.81 2.72 10.03
CA PHE A 61 -12.00 1.88 10.01
C PHE A 61 -12.20 1.32 8.60
N LEU A 62 -12.45 0.01 8.49
CA LEU A 62 -12.67 -0.66 7.19
C LEU A 62 -13.87 -1.58 7.23
N ASP A 63 -14.70 -1.54 6.19
CA ASP A 63 -15.76 -2.52 6.00
C ASP A 63 -15.15 -3.90 5.71
N VAL A 64 -15.41 -4.85 6.59
CA VAL A 64 -14.88 -6.24 6.53
C VAL A 64 -15.60 -7.11 5.51
N SER A 65 -16.72 -6.65 4.94
CA SER A 65 -17.47 -7.36 3.91
C SER A 65 -16.91 -7.15 2.50
N GLN A 66 -15.99 -6.20 2.34
CA GLN A 66 -15.32 -5.89 1.08
C GLN A 66 -14.53 -7.09 0.54
N SER A 67 -14.37 -7.16 -0.78
CA SER A 67 -13.41 -8.09 -1.38
C SER A 67 -11.99 -7.73 -0.95
N TRP A 68 -11.06 -8.68 -0.99
CA TRP A 68 -9.67 -8.40 -0.60
C TRP A 68 -9.03 -7.28 -1.45
N ALA A 69 -9.42 -7.16 -2.73
CA ALA A 69 -8.93 -6.12 -3.61
C ALA A 69 -9.44 -4.73 -3.18
N ASP A 70 -10.75 -4.61 -2.99
CA ASP A 70 -11.39 -3.37 -2.56
C ASP A 70 -10.93 -2.97 -1.16
N TRP A 71 -10.85 -3.93 -0.24
CA TRP A 71 -10.32 -3.74 1.11
C TRP A 71 -8.90 -3.17 1.08
N THR A 72 -8.04 -3.69 0.19
CA THR A 72 -6.65 -3.21 0.06
C THR A 72 -6.63 -1.79 -0.47
N GLU A 73 -7.45 -1.46 -1.48
CA GLU A 73 -7.55 -0.11 -2.03
C GLU A 73 -8.03 0.89 -0.97
N THR A 74 -9.11 0.55 -0.28
CA THR A 74 -9.67 1.35 0.83
C THR A 74 -8.64 1.53 1.94
N PHE A 75 -7.92 0.47 2.35
CA PHE A 75 -6.87 0.60 3.37
C PHE A 75 -5.75 1.57 2.94
N VAL A 76 -5.29 1.48 1.69
CA VAL A 76 -4.28 2.40 1.17
C VAL A 76 -4.83 3.84 1.15
N HIS A 77 -6.08 4.02 0.74
CA HIS A 77 -6.76 5.30 0.69
C HIS A 77 -6.80 5.95 2.09
N GLU A 78 -7.32 5.25 3.09
CA GLU A 78 -7.43 5.78 4.46
C GLU A 78 -6.07 6.01 5.12
N LEU A 79 -5.06 5.19 4.79
CA LEU A 79 -3.72 5.41 5.30
C LEU A 79 -3.08 6.68 4.71
N LEU A 80 -3.38 6.99 3.45
CA LEU A 80 -2.97 8.26 2.83
C LEU A 80 -3.70 9.44 3.47
N HIS A 81 -4.98 9.31 3.82
CA HIS A 81 -5.68 10.31 4.63
C HIS A 81 -4.92 10.55 5.93
N LEU A 82 -4.67 9.52 6.75
CA LEU A 82 -3.97 9.66 8.02
C LEU A 82 -2.61 10.35 7.89
N HIS A 83 -1.83 10.01 6.86
CA HIS A 83 -0.53 10.63 6.63
C HIS A 83 -0.62 12.11 6.25
N ARG A 84 -1.63 12.49 5.47
CA ARG A 84 -1.82 13.86 5.00
C ARG A 84 -2.44 14.75 6.07
N GLY A 85 -3.22 14.16 6.98
CA GLY A 85 -3.97 14.86 8.01
C GLY A 85 -5.33 15.37 7.54
N PRO A 86 -6.07 16.07 8.42
CA PRO A 86 -7.37 16.64 8.08
C PRO A 86 -7.22 17.76 7.03
N PHE A 87 -8.18 17.84 6.12
CA PHE A 87 -8.31 18.89 5.12
C PHE A 87 -9.41 19.89 5.48
N ASP A 88 -9.38 21.07 4.86
CA ASP A 88 -10.46 22.05 4.96
C ASP A 88 -11.70 21.51 4.23
N PRO A 89 -12.88 21.46 4.86
CA PRO A 89 -14.12 21.04 4.19
C PRO A 89 -14.46 21.87 2.94
N ALA A 90 -13.94 23.10 2.81
CA ALA A 90 -14.11 23.90 1.60
C ALA A 90 -13.39 23.33 0.38
N ASP A 91 -12.34 22.52 0.59
CA ASP A 91 -11.50 21.92 -0.45
C ASP A 91 -11.69 20.40 -0.57
N GLU A 92 -12.70 19.84 0.10
CA GLU A 92 -12.94 18.38 0.23
C GLU A 92 -12.87 17.65 -1.12
N ASP A 93 -13.65 18.08 -2.12
CA ASP A 93 -13.69 17.42 -3.43
C ASP A 93 -12.32 17.43 -4.14
N ALA A 94 -11.58 18.53 -4.03
CA ALA A 94 -10.29 18.69 -4.70
C ALA A 94 -9.20 17.87 -4.02
N GLU A 95 -9.17 17.85 -2.68
CA GLU A 95 -8.25 17.00 -1.93
C GLU A 95 -8.58 15.51 -2.10
N GLU A 96 -9.86 15.16 -2.15
CA GLU A 96 -10.32 13.79 -2.40
C GLU A 96 -9.88 13.30 -3.78
N GLU A 97 -10.04 14.11 -4.84
CA GLU A 97 -9.57 13.75 -6.18
C GLU A 97 -8.05 13.51 -6.22
N LEU A 98 -7.28 14.35 -5.52
CA LEU A 98 -5.83 14.20 -5.37
C LEU A 98 -5.48 12.91 -4.60
N LEU A 99 -6.24 12.60 -3.55
CA LEU A 99 -6.02 11.42 -2.72
C LEU A 99 -6.33 10.15 -3.51
N GLU A 100 -7.48 10.10 -4.20
CA GLU A 100 -7.82 8.98 -5.07
C GLU A 100 -6.77 8.76 -6.17
N ALA A 101 -6.26 9.83 -6.78
CA ALA A 101 -5.20 9.74 -7.77
C ALA A 101 -3.92 9.14 -7.18
N ALA A 102 -3.57 9.51 -5.94
CA ALA A 102 -2.45 8.94 -5.20
C ALA A 102 -2.69 7.46 -4.85
N THR A 103 -3.87 7.10 -4.37
CA THR A 103 -4.30 5.72 -4.09
C THR A 103 -4.16 4.85 -5.34
N ARG A 104 -4.74 5.27 -6.47
CA ARG A 104 -4.63 4.55 -7.75
C ARG A 104 -3.17 4.37 -8.17
N ARG A 105 -2.31 5.38 -7.95
CA ARG A 105 -0.88 5.28 -8.25
C ARG A 105 -0.19 4.23 -7.39
N VAL A 106 -0.45 4.21 -6.08
CA VAL A 106 0.11 3.21 -5.15
C VAL A 106 -0.34 1.81 -5.53
N MET A 107 -1.64 1.62 -5.84
CA MET A 107 -2.20 0.32 -6.22
C MET A 107 -1.59 -0.24 -7.51
N ARG A 108 -1.34 0.60 -8.52
CA ARG A 108 -0.61 0.19 -9.74
C ARG A 108 0.79 -0.30 -9.41
N MET A 109 1.51 0.40 -8.56
CA MET A 109 2.90 0.08 -8.20
C MET A 109 2.98 -1.19 -7.35
N LEU A 110 1.98 -1.45 -6.49
CA LEU A 110 1.79 -2.73 -5.80
C LEU A 110 1.57 -3.88 -6.78
N ALA A 111 0.74 -3.69 -7.81
CA ALA A 111 0.50 -4.70 -8.83
C ALA A 111 1.76 -5.00 -9.66
N GLU A 112 2.52 -3.98 -10.05
CA GLU A 112 3.81 -4.11 -10.73
C GLU A 112 4.82 -4.89 -9.88
N LEU A 113 4.93 -4.57 -8.58
CA LEU A 113 5.81 -5.32 -7.68
C LEU A 113 5.40 -6.79 -7.59
N ARG A 114 4.11 -7.08 -7.41
CA ARG A 114 3.60 -8.46 -7.34
C ARG A 114 3.94 -9.24 -8.61
N ALA A 115 3.79 -8.62 -9.77
CA ALA A 115 4.15 -9.21 -11.05
C ALA A 115 5.66 -9.47 -11.17
N ALA A 116 6.50 -8.52 -10.73
CA ALA A 116 7.96 -8.69 -10.74
C ALA A 116 8.42 -9.83 -9.82
N ILE A 117 7.86 -9.92 -8.60
CA ILE A 117 8.17 -11.01 -7.66
C ILE A 117 7.72 -12.37 -8.23
N ALA A 118 6.52 -12.45 -8.79
CA ALA A 118 6.01 -13.68 -9.39
C ALA A 118 6.77 -14.10 -10.65
N GLY A 119 7.27 -13.13 -11.43
CA GLY A 119 8.10 -13.36 -12.61
C GLY A 119 9.53 -13.78 -12.31
N GLY A 120 10.08 -13.39 -11.15
CA GLY A 120 11.43 -13.75 -10.71
C GLY A 120 11.57 -15.12 -10.03
N ALA A 121 10.45 -15.82 -9.82
CA ALA A 121 10.41 -17.14 -9.17
C ALA A 121 10.56 -18.32 -10.17
N ARG A 122 11.19 -18.10 -11.34
CA ARG A 122 11.42 -19.12 -12.38
C ARG A 122 12.88 -19.48 -12.55
#